data_AF-A0A535C7J0-F1
#
_entry.id   AF-A0A535C7J0-F1
#
_cell.length_a   1.000
_cell.length_b   1.000
_cell.length_c   1.000
_cell.angle_alpha   90.00
_cell.angle_beta   90.00
_cell.angle_gamma   90.00
#
_symmetry.space_group_name_H-M   'P 1'
#
loop_
_entity.id
_entity.type
_entity.pdbx_description
1 polymer ?
#
loop_
_entity_poly.entity_id
_entity_poly.type
_entity_poly.pdbx_seq_one_letter_code
_entity_poly.pdbx_strand_id
1 'polypeptide(L)'
;MGAGILLGCDVHPFYVETVLHHHEAWDGSGYPSGLHGEEIPLSARILAVTDVYDALTSQRPYRVALSDDAAREHLLQRASINYDPTVVVAFLHLLEIFPNFKLPQLVCALPKINLPG
;
A
#
# COMPACT_ATOMS: atom_id res chain seq x y z
N MET A 1 -8.21 13.55 2.18
CA MET A 1 -7.55 12.33 2.70
C MET A 1 -6.04 12.45 2.49
N GLY A 2 -5.20 11.60 3.12
CA GLY A 2 -3.75 11.80 3.39
C GLY A 2 -2.88 12.62 2.41
N ALA A 3 -3.08 12.51 1.10
CA ALA A 3 -2.35 13.27 0.07
C ALA A 3 -2.42 14.81 0.25
N GLY A 4 -3.47 15.34 0.90
CA GLY A 4 -3.57 16.78 1.19
C GLY A 4 -2.45 17.32 2.09
N ILE A 5 -1.82 16.46 2.91
CA ILE A 5 -0.64 16.81 3.71
C ILE A 5 0.58 17.02 2.79
N LEU A 6 0.67 16.24 1.72
CA LEU A 6 1.81 16.23 0.80
C LEU A 6 1.77 17.40 -0.18
N LEU A 7 0.58 17.91 -0.53
CA LEU A 7 0.43 19.06 -1.44
C LEU A 7 1.11 20.34 -0.93
N GLY A 8 1.34 20.46 0.38
CA GLY A 8 2.06 21.58 1.00
C GLY A 8 3.55 21.32 1.22
N CYS A 9 4.04 20.13 0.87
CA CYS A 9 5.45 19.75 1.02
C CYS A 9 6.14 19.74 -0.35
N ASP A 10 7.44 20.03 -0.38
CA ASP A 10 8.27 19.84 -1.58
C ASP A 10 8.57 18.35 -1.78
N VAL A 11 7.56 17.62 -2.26
CA VAL A 11 7.63 16.19 -2.54
C VAL A 11 7.32 15.92 -4.00
N HIS A 12 8.02 14.94 -4.57
CA HIS A 12 7.83 14.58 -5.97
C HIS A 12 6.37 14.13 -6.24
N PRO A 13 5.73 14.58 -7.34
CA PRO A 13 4.33 14.26 -7.65
C PRO A 13 3.98 12.78 -7.61
N PHE A 14 4.94 11.92 -7.98
CA PHE A 14 4.86 10.46 -7.83
C PHE A 14 4.31 10.02 -6.46
N TYR A 15 4.80 10.59 -5.35
CA TYR A 15 4.35 10.22 -4.01
C TYR A 15 2.93 10.73 -3.71
N VAL A 16 2.60 11.91 -4.23
CA VAL A 16 1.26 12.51 -4.09
C VAL A 16 0.22 11.64 -4.78
N GLU A 17 0.45 11.26 -6.04
CA GLU A 17 -0.46 10.41 -6.83
C GLU A 17 -0.60 9.02 -6.20
N THR A 18 0.52 8.45 -5.73
CA THR A 18 0.52 7.16 -5.03
C THR A 18 -0.40 7.19 -3.82
N VAL A 19 -0.25 8.18 -2.94
CA VAL A 19 -1.06 8.31 -1.73
C VAL A 19 -2.50 8.72 -2.06
N LEU A 20 -2.72 9.49 -3.13
CA LEU A 20 -4.06 9.93 -3.51
C LEU A 20 -4.92 8.76 -4.00
N HIS A 21 -4.34 7.84 -4.78
CA HIS A 21 -5.09 6.80 -5.50
C HIS A 21 -4.93 5.38 -4.94
N HIS A 22 -4.18 5.14 -3.86
CA HIS A 22 -4.05 3.78 -3.30
C HIS A 22 -5.34 3.18 -2.71
N HIS A 23 -6.42 3.96 -2.61
CA HIS A 23 -7.76 3.48 -2.24
C HIS A 23 -8.69 3.29 -3.45
N GLU A 24 -8.21 3.48 -4.67
CA GLU A 24 -8.93 3.05 -5.88
C GLU A 24 -9.00 1.52 -5.90
N ALA A 25 -10.09 0.98 -6.44
CA ALA A 25 -10.29 -0.46 -6.61
C ALA A 25 -10.12 -0.81 -8.09
N TRP A 26 -9.51 -1.95 -8.38
CA TRP A 26 -9.27 -2.40 -9.74
C TRP A 26 -10.53 -2.41 -10.63
N ASP A 27 -11.70 -2.72 -10.07
CA ASP A 27 -12.99 -2.73 -10.76
C ASP A 27 -13.67 -1.35 -10.88
N GLY A 28 -13.04 -0.29 -10.35
CA GLY A 28 -13.58 1.08 -10.34
C GLY A 28 -14.50 1.39 -9.16
N SER A 29 -14.74 0.47 -8.23
CA SER A 29 -15.60 0.71 -7.06
C SER A 29 -14.92 1.54 -5.96
N GLY A 30 -13.67 1.97 -6.18
CA GLY A 30 -12.85 2.67 -5.20
C GLY A 30 -13.04 4.18 -5.23
N TYR A 31 -12.14 4.87 -4.54
CA TYR A 31 -12.18 6.31 -4.39
C TYR A 31 -10.74 6.87 -4.33
N PRO A 32 -10.53 8.19 -4.57
CA PRO A 32 -11.53 9.26 -4.73
C PRO A 32 -12.03 9.50 -6.16
N SER A 33 -11.35 8.99 -7.18
CA SER A 33 -11.58 9.33 -8.58
C SER A 33 -12.35 8.26 -9.34
N GLY A 34 -12.51 7.05 -8.77
CA GLY A 34 -13.24 5.96 -9.43
C GLY A 34 -12.49 5.40 -10.63
N LEU A 35 -11.15 5.45 -10.58
CA LEU A 35 -10.29 4.93 -11.65
C LEU A 35 -10.37 3.40 -11.66
N HIS A 36 -10.28 2.79 -12.84
CA HIS A 36 -10.33 1.34 -12.96
C HIS A 36 -9.13 0.77 -13.75
N GLY A 37 -8.72 -0.44 -13.39
CA GLY A 37 -7.63 -1.13 -14.08
C GLY A 37 -6.34 -0.31 -14.12
N GLU A 38 -5.81 -0.14 -15.32
CA GLU A 38 -4.52 0.53 -15.56
C GLU A 38 -4.58 2.06 -15.49
N GLU A 39 -5.78 2.66 -15.40
CA GLU A 39 -5.93 4.09 -15.13
C GLU A 39 -5.38 4.44 -13.74
N ILE A 40 -5.40 3.48 -12.82
CA ILE A 40 -4.81 3.61 -11.49
C ILE A 40 -3.27 3.63 -11.66
N PRO A 41 -2.56 4.64 -11.13
CA PRO A 41 -1.10 4.67 -11.17
C PRO A 41 -0.50 3.37 -10.63
N LEU A 42 0.52 2.83 -11.32
CA LEU A 42 1.15 1.56 -10.91
C LEU A 42 1.64 1.60 -9.46
N SER A 43 2.20 2.72 -9.02
CA SER A 43 2.65 2.90 -7.64
C SER A 43 1.51 2.82 -6.62
N ALA A 44 0.33 3.36 -6.93
CA ALA A 44 -0.87 3.23 -6.11
C ALA A 44 -1.36 1.78 -6.07
N ARG A 45 -1.33 1.06 -7.20
CA ARG A 45 -1.68 -0.37 -7.27
C ARG A 45 -0.74 -1.23 -6.41
N ILE A 46 0.56 -0.96 -6.45
CA ILE A 46 1.56 -1.62 -5.60
C ILE A 46 1.29 -1.29 -4.13
N LEU A 47 1.12 0.00 -3.80
CA LEU A 47 0.88 0.43 -2.42
C LEU A 47 -0.38 -0.22 -1.84
N ALA A 48 -1.48 -0.27 -2.61
CA ALA A 48 -2.75 -0.86 -2.20
C ALA A 48 -2.59 -2.33 -1.75
N VAL A 49 -1.87 -3.14 -2.53
CA VAL A 49 -1.60 -4.55 -2.19
C VAL A 49 -0.74 -4.66 -0.92
N THR A 50 0.33 -3.85 -0.82
CA THR A 50 1.21 -3.88 0.36
C THR A 50 0.50 -3.39 1.63
N ASP A 51 -0.35 -2.37 1.52
CA ASP A 51 -1.09 -1.79 2.64
C ASP A 51 -2.13 -2.77 3.20
N VAL A 52 -2.90 -3.43 2.32
CA VAL A 52 -3.84 -4.45 2.81
C VAL A 52 -3.12 -5.65 3.41
N TYR A 53 -2.01 -6.11 2.82
CA TYR A 53 -1.28 -7.25 3.38
C TYR A 53 -0.80 -6.94 4.80
N ASP A 54 -0.10 -5.81 4.99
CA ASP A 54 0.33 -5.37 6.32
C ASP A 54 -0.85 -5.20 7.27
N ALA A 55 -1.96 -4.61 6.82
CA ALA A 55 -3.15 -4.46 7.64
C ALA A 55 -3.79 -5.79 8.09
N LEU A 56 -3.65 -6.85 7.30
CA LEU A 56 -4.15 -8.19 7.62
C LEU A 56 -3.19 -8.94 8.55
N THR A 57 -1.88 -8.82 8.36
CA THR A 57 -0.86 -9.60 9.11
C THR A 57 -0.32 -8.90 10.36
N SER A 58 -0.57 -7.60 10.52
CA SER A 58 -0.13 -6.86 11.71
C SER A 58 -1.15 -6.95 12.85
N GLN A 59 -0.65 -7.14 14.08
CA GLN A 59 -1.49 -7.08 15.29
C GLN A 59 -2.00 -5.65 15.50
N ARG A 60 -3.30 -5.51 15.73
CA ARG A 60 -3.94 -4.22 16.06
C ARG A 60 -4.75 -4.37 17.36
N PRO A 61 -4.96 -3.29 18.14
CA PRO A 61 -5.63 -3.37 19.45
C PRO A 61 -7.00 -4.07 19.43
N TYR A 62 -7.68 -4.07 18.28
CA TYR A 62 -9.02 -4.60 18.09
C TYR A 62 -9.11 -5.81 17.15
N ARG A 63 -7.97 -6.31 16.64
CA ARG A 63 -7.94 -7.39 15.65
C ARG A 63 -6.68 -8.24 15.81
N VAL A 64 -6.89 -9.55 15.93
CA VAL A 64 -5.81 -10.54 15.82
C VAL A 64 -5.32 -10.59 14.38
N ALA A 65 -3.99 -10.55 14.21
CA ALA A 65 -3.35 -10.73 12.91
C ALA A 65 -3.81 -12.03 12.25
N LEU A 66 -4.10 -11.98 10.95
CA LEU A 66 -4.26 -13.19 10.14
C LEU A 66 -2.92 -13.90 9.98
N SER A 67 -2.98 -15.21 9.72
CA SER A 67 -1.82 -15.94 9.21
C SER A 67 -1.45 -15.47 7.81
N ASP A 68 -0.20 -15.67 7.43
CA ASP A 68 0.27 -15.38 6.07
C ASP A 68 -0.60 -16.08 5.02
N ASP A 69 -0.92 -17.37 5.21
CA ASP A 69 -1.78 -18.12 4.29
C ASP A 69 -3.17 -17.50 4.13
N ALA A 70 -3.81 -17.06 5.23
CA ALA A 70 -5.11 -16.41 5.18
C ALA A 70 -5.04 -15.03 4.52
N ALA A 71 -3.93 -14.29 4.71
CA ALA A 71 -3.71 -13.01 4.04
C ALA A 71 -3.48 -13.20 2.52
N ARG A 72 -2.72 -14.24 2.13
CA ARG A 72 -2.50 -14.62 0.72
C ARG A 72 -3.80 -15.01 0.04
N GLU A 73 -4.62 -15.85 0.69
CA GLU A 73 -5.93 -16.24 0.18
C GLU A 73 -6.86 -15.02 0.01
N HIS A 74 -6.88 -14.12 0.99
CA HIS A 74 -7.66 -12.89 0.89
C HIS A 74 -7.24 -12.03 -0.31
N LEU A 75 -5.94 -11.87 -0.57
CA LEU A 75 -5.44 -11.14 -1.73
C LEU A 75 -5.90 -11.79 -3.05
N LEU A 76 -5.81 -13.13 -3.15
CA LEU A 76 -6.24 -13.87 -4.34
C LEU A 76 -7.75 -13.72 -4.58
N GLN A 77 -8.57 -13.82 -3.53
CA GLN A 77 -10.03 -13.66 -3.63
C GLN A 77 -10.46 -12.25 -4.08
N ARG A 78 -9.63 -11.24 -3.81
CA ARG A 78 -9.88 -9.84 -4.16
C ARG A 78 -9.13 -9.38 -5.42
N ALA A 79 -8.36 -10.27 -6.05
CA ALA A 79 -7.66 -9.98 -7.29
C ALA A 79 -8.68 -9.71 -8.41
N SER A 80 -8.39 -8.72 -9.26
CA SER A 80 -9.28 -8.21 -10.32
C SER A 80 -10.59 -7.57 -9.84
N ILE A 81 -10.80 -7.44 -8.52
CA ILE A 81 -11.92 -6.69 -7.93
C ILE A 81 -11.35 -5.45 -7.25
N ASN A 82 -10.59 -5.64 -6.16
CA ASN A 82 -9.99 -4.54 -5.43
C ASN A 82 -8.54 -4.30 -5.86
N TYR A 83 -7.82 -5.35 -6.27
CA TYR A 83 -6.39 -5.27 -6.51
C TYR A 83 -6.01 -5.72 -7.93
N ASP A 84 -4.97 -5.10 -8.46
CA ASP A 84 -4.37 -5.50 -9.73
C ASP A 84 -3.88 -6.96 -9.65
N PRO A 85 -4.40 -7.88 -10.49
CA PRO A 85 -4.02 -9.29 -10.44
C PRO A 85 -2.53 -9.51 -10.72
N THR A 86 -1.90 -8.67 -11.56
CA THR A 86 -0.47 -8.77 -11.88
C THR A 86 0.38 -8.43 -10.67
N VAL A 87 0.00 -7.37 -9.94
CA VAL A 87 0.68 -6.96 -8.71
C VAL A 87 0.50 -8.00 -7.61
N VAL A 88 -0.71 -8.55 -7.45
CA VAL A 88 -0.98 -9.62 -6.47
C VAL A 88 -0.07 -10.82 -6.74
N VAL A 89 -0.01 -11.31 -7.98
CA VAL A 89 0.84 -12.46 -8.33
C VAL A 89 2.32 -12.16 -8.07
N ALA A 90 2.80 -10.99 -8.48
CA ALA A 90 4.19 -10.60 -8.26
C ALA A 90 4.53 -10.49 -6.75
N PHE A 91 3.62 -9.93 -5.96
CA PHE A 91 3.79 -9.79 -4.51
C PHE A 91 3.81 -11.14 -3.79
N LEU A 92 2.90 -12.05 -4.14
CA LEU A 92 2.86 -13.40 -3.56
C LEU A 92 4.13 -14.19 -3.87
N HIS A 93 4.60 -14.12 -5.12
CA HIS A 93 5.86 -14.75 -5.52
C HIS A 93 7.06 -14.18 -4.73
N LEU A 94 7.07 -12.86 -4.48
CA LEU A 94 8.11 -12.23 -3.66
C LEU A 94 8.11 -12.75 -2.21
N LEU A 95 6.94 -12.96 -1.61
CA LEU A 95 6.82 -13.52 -0.26
C LEU A 95 7.30 -14.97 -0.18
N GLU A 96 7.23 -15.74 -1.27
CA GLU A 96 7.77 -17.11 -1.32
C GLU A 96 9.29 -17.12 -1.44
N ILE A 97 9.86 -16.23 -2.26
CA ILE A 97 11.31 -16.12 -2.43
C ILE A 97 11.96 -15.56 -1.15
N PHE A 98 11.29 -14.63 -0.47
CA PHE A 98 11.82 -13.93 0.71
C PHE A 98 10.88 -14.00 1.93
N PRO A 99 10.70 -15.19 2.54
CA PRO A 99 9.73 -15.39 3.63
C PRO A 99 10.05 -14.61 4.91
N ASN A 100 11.29 -14.14 5.07
CA ASN A 100 11.73 -13.35 6.21
C ASN A 100 12.23 -11.96 5.79
N PHE A 101 11.73 -11.42 4.66
CA PHE A 101 12.11 -10.09 4.23
C PHE A 101 11.74 -9.08 5.31
N LYS A 102 12.76 -8.47 5.90
CA LYS A 102 12.60 -7.27 6.70
C LYS A 102 13.21 -6.14 5.89
N LEU A 103 12.45 -5.04 5.77
CA LEU A 103 13.06 -3.79 5.34
C LEU A 103 14.27 -3.55 6.25
N PRO A 104 15.49 -3.40 5.69
CA PRO A 104 16.58 -2.89 6.50
C PRO A 104 16.07 -1.58 7.09
N GLN A 105 16.20 -1.41 8.41
CA GLN A 105 15.88 -0.13 9.05
C GLN A 105 16.82 0.92 8.46
N LEU A 106 16.40 1.51 7.34
CA LEU A 106 16.85 2.82 6.94
C LEU A 106 16.17 3.74 7.95
N VAL A 107 16.85 3.92 9.08
CA VAL A 107 16.56 5.01 9.99
C VAL A 107 16.73 6.25 9.12
N CYS A 108 15.60 6.80 8.65
CA CYS A 108 15.57 8.17 8.19
C CYS A 108 15.89 8.97 9.45
N ALA A 109 17.18 9.24 9.67
CA ALA A 109 17.62 10.25 10.59
C ALA A 109 17.14 11.58 9.99
N LEU A 110 15.85 11.87 10.15
CA LEU A 110 15.34 13.21 9.95
C LEU A 110 16.15 14.07 10.92
N PRO A 111 16.93 15.04 10.43
CA PRO A 111 17.63 15.95 11.32
C PRO A 111 16.59 16.58 12.24
N LYS A 112 16.84 16.55 13.54
CA LYS A 112 15.99 17.22 14.53
C LYS A 112 15.89 18.69 14.11
N ILE A 113 14.71 19.11 13.66
CA ILE A 113 14.44 20.52 13.37
C ILE A 113 14.30 21.19 14.74
N ASN A 114 15.34 21.88 15.20
CA ASN A 114 15.23 22.75 16.36
C ASN A 114 14.38 23.96 15.96
N LEU A 115 13.13 24.00 16.42
CA LEU A 115 12.32 25.22 16.36
C LEU A 115 12.84 26.21 17.42
N PRO A 116 13.12 27.47 17.07
CA PRO A 116 13.45 28.49 18.06
C PRO A 116 12.22 28.75 18.94
N GLY A 117 12.44 28.79 20.25
CA GLY A 117 11.43 29.05 21.28
C GLY A 117 11.03 30.51 21.41
#